data_AF-A0A7Z0LGW6-F1
#
_entry.id   AF-A0A7Z0LGW6-F1
#
_cell.length_a   1.000
_cell.length_b   1.000
_cell.length_c   1.000
_cell.angle_alpha   90.00
_cell.angle_beta   90.00
_cell.angle_gamma   90.00
#
_symmetry.space_group_name_H-M   'P 1'
#
loop_
_entity.id
_entity.type
_entity.pdbx_description
1 polymer ?
#
loop_
_entity_poly.entity_id
_entity_poly.type
_entity_poly.pdbx_seq_one_letter_code
_entity_poly.pdbx_strand_id
1 'polypeptide(L)'
;VIMRIDIISVVAILYIVVTGLALYKMYSKMNKLYILYSLSGIILLGYSTVLYIQHNLNNFWYILVLALIMIQLSAFEAGKVFGRINYTHHIVRLVLHIILIYFMIFY
;
A
#
# COMPACT_ATOMS: atom_id res chain seq x y z
N VAL A 1 -3.38 -26.66 -8.21
CA VAL A 1 -4.17 -25.55 -7.63
C VAL A 1 -4.06 -24.37 -8.59
N ILE A 2 -5.11 -24.10 -9.36
CA ILE A 2 -5.13 -22.94 -10.26
C ILE A 2 -5.38 -21.74 -9.37
N MET A 3 -4.37 -20.88 -9.23
CA MET A 3 -4.46 -19.65 -8.44
C MET A 3 -5.50 -18.74 -9.10
N ARG A 4 -6.67 -18.55 -8.48
CA ARG A 4 -7.59 -17.49 -8.90
C ARG A 4 -6.94 -16.17 -8.49
N ILE A 5 -6.61 -15.35 -9.48
CA ILE A 5 -6.17 -13.98 -9.24
C ILE A 5 -7.44 -13.17 -9.09
N ASP A 6 -7.88 -12.98 -7.84
CA ASP A 6 -9.02 -12.13 -7.54
C ASP A 6 -8.67 -10.66 -7.75
N ILE A 7 -9.68 -9.82 -8.00
CA ILE A 7 -9.49 -8.41 -8.34
C ILE A 7 -8.72 -7.65 -7.23
N ILE A 8 -8.88 -8.09 -5.98
CA ILE A 8 -8.18 -7.59 -4.80
C ILE A 8 -6.67 -7.80 -4.93
N SER A 9 -6.26 -9.00 -5.38
CA SER A 9 -4.85 -9.36 -5.59
C SER A 9 -4.23 -8.54 -6.73
N VAL A 10 -4.99 -8.27 -7.80
CA VAL A 10 -4.54 -7.40 -8.91
C VAL A 10 -4.29 -5.98 -8.41
N VAL A 11 -5.23 -5.40 -7.66
CA VAL A 11 -5.10 -4.03 -7.15
C VAL A 11 -3.94 -3.93 -6.15
N ALA A 12 -3.75 -4.93 -5.28
CA ALA A 12 -2.64 -4.97 -4.33
C ALA A 12 -1.27 -5.03 -5.03
N ILE A 13 -1.12 -5.88 -6.05
CA ILE A 13 0.11 -5.96 -6.85
C ILE A 13 0.38 -4.62 -7.56
N LEU A 14 -0.65 -4.03 -8.17
CA LEU A 14 -0.54 -2.73 -8.83
C LEU A 14 -0.06 -1.65 -7.85
N TYR A 15 -0.59 -1.69 -6.63
CA TYR A 15 -0.24 -0.77 -5.55
C TYR A 15 1.23 -0.94 -5.11
N ILE A 16 1.73 -2.17 -4.98
CA ILE A 16 3.14 -2.47 -4.70
C ILE A 16 4.04 -1.89 -5.80
N VAL A 17 3.71 -2.15 -7.07
CA VAL A 17 4.52 -1.71 -8.22
C VAL A 17 4.58 -0.18 -8.31
N VAL A 18 3.44 0.50 -8.19
CA VAL A 18 3.39 1.97 -8.24
C VAL A 18 4.19 2.59 -7.09
N THR A 19 4.05 2.02 -5.88
CA THR A 19 4.77 2.52 -4.69
C THR A 19 6.28 2.27 -4.80
N GLY A 20 6.69 1.10 -5.31
CA GLY A 20 8.10 0.77 -5.55
C GLY A 20 8.77 1.70 -6.58
N LEU A 21 8.08 1.98 -7.69
CA LEU A 21 8.54 2.94 -8.70
C LEU A 21 8.66 4.36 -8.13
N ALA A 22 7.72 4.76 -7.27
CA ALA A 22 7.78 6.05 -6.59
C ALA A 22 8.98 6.14 -5.65
N LEU A 23 9.29 5.09 -4.88
CA LEU A 23 10.49 5.04 -4.04
C LEU A 23 11.77 5.12 -4.86
N TYR A 24 11.87 4.34 -5.94
CA TYR A 24 13.06 4.33 -6.80
C TYR A 24 13.35 5.73 -7.37
N LYS A 25 12.33 6.41 -7.91
CA LYS A 25 12.47 7.78 -8.43
C LYS A 25 12.89 8.80 -7.37
N MET A 26 12.59 8.54 -6.11
CA MET A 26 12.83 9.46 -5.00
C MET A 26 14.06 9.12 -4.16
N TYR A 27 14.71 8.00 -4.44
CA TYR A 27 15.85 7.49 -3.68
C TYR A 27 16.98 8.51 -3.51
N SER A 28 17.26 9.30 -4.56
CA SER A 28 18.31 10.33 -4.54
C SER A 28 17.87 11.68 -3.94
N LYS A 29 16.57 11.91 -3.75
CA LYS A 29 15.99 13.22 -3.41
C LYS A 29 15.41 13.30 -1.98
N MET A 30 15.29 12.18 -1.28
CA MET A 30 14.73 12.12 0.07
C MET A 30 15.76 11.66 1.10
N ASN A 31 15.52 12.03 2.35
CA ASN A 31 16.30 11.51 3.46
C ASN A 31 16.09 9.98 3.54
N LYS A 32 17.21 9.26 3.63
CA LYS A 32 17.30 7.80 3.61
C LYS A 32 16.43 7.12 4.67
N LEU A 33 16.18 7.77 5.80
CA LEU A 33 15.28 7.26 6.84
C LEU A 33 13.84 7.08 6.34
N TYR A 34 13.28 8.05 5.60
CA TYR A 34 11.92 7.94 5.05
C TYR A 34 11.80 6.88 3.96
N ILE A 35 12.88 6.69 3.19
CA ILE A 35 12.97 5.61 2.21
C ILE A 35 12.96 4.26 2.93
N LEU A 36 13.73 4.11 4.01
CA LEU A 36 13.77 2.90 4.81
C LEU A 36 12.40 2.54 5.42
N TYR A 37 11.69 3.53 5.99
CA TYR A 37 10.34 3.36 6.52
C TYR A 37 9.30 2.99 5.45
N SER A 38 9.46 3.50 4.24
CA SER A 38 8.56 3.16 3.14
C SER A 38 8.88 1.79 2.56
N LEU A 39 10.16 1.40 2.53
CA LEU A 39 10.59 0.08 2.09
C LEU A 39 10.02 -1.01 2.99
N SER A 40 10.06 -0.83 4.31
CA SER A 40 9.47 -1.79 5.25
C SER A 40 7.94 -1.89 5.08
N GLY A 41 7.26 -0.78 4.79
CA GLY A 41 5.84 -0.77 4.42
C GLY A 41 5.52 -1.56 3.15
N ILE A 42 6.34 -1.42 2.09
CA ILE A 42 6.18 -2.19 0.85
C ILE A 42 6.43 -3.68 1.09
N ILE A 43 7.45 -4.04 1.86
CA ILE A 43 7.75 -5.44 2.18
C ILE A 43 6.59 -6.06 2.96
N LEU A 44 6.04 -5.34 3.94
CA LEU A 44 4.88 -5.77 4.71
C LEU A 44 3.64 -5.94 3.81
N LEU A 45 3.42 -5.03 2.85
CA LEU A 45 2.35 -5.15 1.87
C LEU A 45 2.52 -6.40 0.99
N GLY A 46 3.73 -6.61 0.45
CA GLY A 46 4.03 -7.76 -0.38
C GLY A 46 3.82 -9.08 0.36
N TYR A 47 4.34 -9.17 1.57
CA TYR A 47 4.20 -10.35 2.41
C TYR A 47 2.74 -10.65 2.75
N SER A 48 2.00 -9.65 3.22
CA SER A 48 0.57 -9.80 3.54
C SER A 48 -0.28 -10.16 2.32
N THR A 49 0.06 -9.62 1.13
CA THR A 49 -0.62 -9.96 -0.13
C THR A 49 -0.41 -11.43 -0.49
N VAL A 50 0.81 -11.94 -0.36
CA VAL A 50 1.10 -13.36 -0.61
C VAL A 50 0.35 -14.25 0.38
N LEU A 51 0.35 -13.91 1.67
CA LEU A 51 -0.39 -14.67 2.68
C LEU A 51 -1.90 -14.65 2.43
N TYR A 52 -2.43 -13.52 1.96
CA TYR A 52 -3.84 -13.38 1.60
C TYR A 52 -4.20 -14.27 0.41
N ILE A 53 -3.41 -14.25 -0.66
CA ILE A 53 -3.60 -15.10 -1.86
C ILE A 53 -3.52 -16.59 -1.50
N GLN A 54 -2.67 -16.96 -0.54
CA GLN A 54 -2.55 -18.33 -0.07
C GLN A 54 -3.65 -18.74 0.94
N HIS A 55 -4.62 -17.85 1.22
CA HIS A 55 -5.66 -18.03 2.23
C HIS A 55 -5.13 -18.31 3.65
N ASN A 56 -3.89 -17.89 3.93
CA ASN A 56 -3.26 -18.00 5.25
C ASN A 56 -3.50 -16.75 6.12
N LEU A 57 -4.03 -15.67 5.53
CA LEU A 57 -4.37 -14.43 6.21
C LEU A 57 -5.86 -14.15 6.06
N ASN A 58 -6.55 -13.91 7.17
CA ASN A 58 -7.96 -13.52 7.12
C ASN A 58 -8.13 -12.07 6.60
N ASN A 59 -9.34 -11.75 6.14
CA ASN A 59 -9.64 -10.43 5.59
C ASN A 59 -9.37 -9.29 6.59
N PHE A 60 -9.65 -9.52 7.89
CA PHE A 60 -9.43 -8.52 8.94
C PHE A 60 -7.97 -8.09 9.04
N TRP A 61 -7.03 -9.04 9.13
CA TRP A 61 -5.60 -8.75 9.26
C TRP A 61 -5.06 -8.10 7.98
N TYR A 62 -5.55 -8.50 6.82
CA TYR A 62 -5.14 -7.89 5.56
C TYR A 62 -5.63 -6.44 5.43
N ILE A 63 -6.89 -6.17 5.80
CA ILE A 63 -7.44 -4.81 5.86
C ILE A 63 -6.64 -3.93 6.83
N LEU A 64 -6.27 -4.47 8.00
CA LEU A 64 -5.44 -3.74 8.96
C LEU A 64 -4.08 -3.36 8.37
N VAL A 65 -3.39 -4.28 7.70
CA VAL A 65 -2.10 -4.02 7.05
C VAL A 65 -2.24 -2.96 5.96
N LEU A 66 -3.28 -3.07 5.14
CA LEU A 66 -3.64 -2.09 4.13
C LEU A 66 -3.79 -0.68 4.75
N ALA A 67 -4.51 -0.56 5.87
CA ALA A 67 -4.71 0.72 6.56
C ALA A 67 -3.41 1.30 7.16
N LEU A 68 -2.54 0.45 7.71
CA LEU A 68 -1.22 0.87 8.22
C LEU A 68 -0.32 1.44 7.12
N ILE A 69 -0.36 0.84 5.93
CA ILE A 69 0.42 1.29 4.77
C ILE A 69 -0.10 2.65 4.27
N MET A 70 -1.41 2.89 4.33
CA MET A 70 -2.00 4.20 4.04
C MET A 70 -1.44 5.30 4.93
N ILE A 71 -1.27 5.03 6.22
CA ILE A 71 -0.69 5.96 7.19
C ILE A 71 0.80 6.17 6.89
N GLN A 72 1.57 5.12 6.59
CA GLN A 72 2.99 5.26 6.27
C GLN A 72 3.24 6.08 5.00
N LEU A 73 2.41 5.90 3.97
CA LEU A 73 2.52 6.65 2.72
C LEU A 73 2.18 8.14 2.91
N SER A 74 1.33 8.49 3.88
CA SER A 74 1.06 9.88 4.25
C SER A 74 2.32 10.60 4.72
N ALA A 75 3.08 9.95 5.61
CA ALA A 75 4.33 10.47 6.15
C ALA A 75 5.41 10.57 5.06
N PHE A 76 5.45 9.61 4.14
CA PHE A 76 6.35 9.66 2.99
C PHE A 76 6.05 10.85 2.06
N GLU A 77 4.77 11.10 1.74
CA GLU A 77 4.39 12.26 0.93
C GLU A 77 4.64 13.60 1.63
N ALA A 78 4.41 13.66 2.95
CA ALA A 78 4.80 14.84 3.74
C ALA A 78 6.31 15.09 3.66
N GLY A 79 7.13 14.04 3.71
CA GLY A 79 8.58 14.12 3.54
C GLY A 79 9.02 14.52 2.12
N LYS A 80 8.25 14.18 1.09
CA LYS A 80 8.50 14.50 -0.32
C LYS A 80 8.36 16.00 -0.64
N VAL A 81 7.45 16.70 0.03
CA VAL A 81 7.12 18.11 -0.27
C VAL A 81 7.50 19.05 0.88
N PHE A 82 8.55 18.71 1.64
CA PHE A 82 9.05 19.53 2.76
C PHE A 82 7.93 19.97 3.74
N GLY A 83 7.02 19.05 4.08
CA GLY A 83 5.93 19.29 5.03
C GLY A 83 4.58 19.68 4.41
N ARG A 84 4.45 19.81 3.08
CA ARG A 84 3.15 20.05 2.42
C ARG A 84 2.51 18.78 1.91
N ILE A 85 1.51 18.28 2.63
CA ILE A 85 0.73 17.12 2.20
C ILE A 85 -0.12 17.49 0.98
N ASN A 86 -0.02 16.72 -0.12
CA ASN A 86 -0.93 16.86 -1.25
C ASN A 86 -2.25 16.15 -0.94
N TYR A 87 -3.18 16.88 -0.35
CA TYR A 87 -4.48 16.35 0.10
C TYR A 87 -5.28 15.68 -1.02
N THR A 88 -5.18 16.13 -2.27
CA THR A 88 -5.91 15.55 -3.40
C THR A 88 -5.47 14.11 -3.69
N HIS A 89 -4.16 13.85 -3.74
CA HIS A 89 -3.64 12.49 -3.90
C HIS A 89 -4.00 11.60 -2.71
N HIS A 90 -4.06 12.21 -1.53
CA HIS A 90 -4.43 11.50 -0.33
C HIS A 90 -5.89 11.05 -0.30
N ILE A 91 -6.80 11.94 -0.69
CA ILE A 91 -8.23 11.68 -0.79
C ILE A 91 -8.50 10.59 -1.83
N VAL A 92 -7.88 10.65 -3.01
CA VAL A 92 -8.03 9.62 -4.05
C VAL A 92 -7.60 8.25 -3.52
N ARG A 93 -6.47 8.17 -2.83
CA ARG A 93 -5.95 6.92 -2.26
C ARG A 93 -6.84 6.40 -1.13
N LEU A 94 -7.37 7.27 -0.28
CA LEU A 94 -8.34 6.92 0.76
C LEU A 94 -9.63 6.35 0.15
N VAL A 95 -10.16 6.98 -0.90
CA VAL A 95 -11.36 6.49 -1.62
C VAL A 95 -11.11 5.12 -2.22
N LEU A 96 -9.98 4.91 -2.90
CA LEU A 96 -9.58 3.59 -3.41
C LEU A 96 -9.48 2.56 -2.28
N HIS A 97 -8.98 2.96 -1.12
CA HIS A 97 -8.88 2.10 0.06
C HIS A 97 -10.24 1.65 0.59
N ILE A 98 -11.18 2.60 0.72
CA ILE A 98 -12.55 2.33 1.16
C ILE A 98 -13.24 1.37 0.19
N ILE A 99 -13.07 1.57 -1.12
CA ILE A 99 -13.60 0.68 -2.15
C ILE A 99 -13.03 -0.73 -1.99
N LEU A 100 -11.70 -0.86 -1.80
CA LEU A 100 -11.03 -2.14 -1.59
C LEU A 100 -11.57 -2.88 -0.36
N ILE A 101 -11.70 -2.18 0.77
CA ILE A 101 -12.27 -2.73 2.01
C ILE A 101 -13.72 -3.17 1.80
N TYR A 102 -14.52 -2.37 1.10
CA TYR A 102 -15.91 -2.73 0.77
C TYR A 102 -15.96 -4.04 0.00
N PHE A 103 -15.16 -4.18 -1.07
CA PHE A 103 -15.10 -5.43 -1.82
C PHE A 103 -14.67 -6.61 -0.95
N MET A 104 -13.67 -6.44 -0.08
CA MET A 104 -13.19 -7.51 0.80
C MET A 104 -14.17 -7.96 1.89
N ILE A 105 -15.11 -7.10 2.30
CA ILE A 105 -16.11 -7.43 3.32
C ILE A 105 -17.33 -8.11 2.70
N PHE A 106 -17.74 -7.69 1.50
CA PHE A 106 -19.01 -8.08 0.89
C PHE A 106 -18.88 -9.08 -0.28
N TYR A 107 -17.69 -9.30 -0.82
CA TYR A 107 -17.40 -10.22 -1.93
C TYR A 107 -16.19 -11.10 -1.64
#